data_AF-G7EJS3-F1
#
_entry.id   AF-G7EJS3-F1
#
_cell.length_a   1.000
_cell.length_b   1.000
_cell.length_c   1.000
_cell.angle_alpha   90.00
_cell.angle_beta   90.00
_cell.angle_gamma   90.00
#
_symmetry.space_group_name_H-M   'P 1'
#
loop_
_entity.id
_entity.type
_entity.pdbx_description
1 polymer ?
#
loop_
_entity_poly.entity_id
_entity_poly.type
_entity_poly.pdbx_seq_one_letter_code
_entity_poly.pdbx_strand_id
1 'polypeptide(L)'
;MLQAVLPGQSFVLTLKFVDQKIERIGTSWRTTSLQKDIPLVWQASEQQLGDLINQWQSAQLMGVNESVVFNPNAPLYVATFELAGESLPWVYLLYKGDGQYYLLEKRSQRILALDLKTAQQLFPSFDFSQSEFN
;
A
#
# COMPACT_ATOMS: atom_id res chain seq x y z
N MET A 1 18.11 -7.53 -2.62
CA MET A 1 18.41 -6.95 -1.29
C MET A 1 17.11 -6.51 -0.62
N LEU A 2 16.99 -6.66 0.71
CA LEU A 2 15.83 -6.16 1.46
C LEU A 2 15.88 -4.64 1.58
N GLN A 3 14.73 -3.99 1.43
CA GLN A 3 14.59 -2.54 1.45
C GLN A 3 13.31 -2.16 2.20
N ALA A 4 13.38 -1.11 3.02
CA ALA A 4 12.19 -0.55 3.64
C ALA A 4 11.21 -0.03 2.58
N VAL A 5 9.92 -0.32 2.77
CA VAL A 5 8.86 0.12 1.85
C VAL A 5 8.74 1.64 1.90
N LEU A 6 8.43 2.17 3.09
CA LEU A 6 8.45 3.60 3.35
C LEU A 6 9.88 4.09 3.62
N PRO A 7 10.17 5.39 3.41
CA PRO A 7 11.43 6.01 3.82
C PRO A 7 11.71 5.78 5.30
N GLY A 8 12.97 5.55 5.65
CA GLY A 8 13.38 5.35 7.04
C GLY A 8 13.01 6.56 7.91
N GLN A 9 12.54 6.28 9.14
CA GLN A 9 12.11 7.30 10.11
C GLN A 9 10.99 8.23 9.61
N SER A 10 10.20 7.78 8.62
CA SER A 10 9.04 8.54 8.17
C SER A 10 7.90 8.49 9.18
N PHE A 11 7.23 9.62 9.34
CA PHE A 11 6.02 9.73 10.14
C PHE A 11 4.80 9.83 9.23
N VAL A 12 3.94 8.81 9.22
CA VAL A 12 2.73 8.80 8.37
C VAL A 12 1.70 9.78 8.93
N LEU A 13 1.20 10.69 8.08
CA LEU A 13 0.09 11.58 8.40
C LEU A 13 -1.22 11.01 7.86
N THR A 14 -1.19 10.56 6.60
CA THR A 14 -2.34 9.96 5.92
C THR A 14 -1.90 8.78 5.07
N LEU A 15 -2.79 7.78 4.97
CA LEU A 15 -2.75 6.70 4.00
C LEU A 15 -4.07 6.71 3.25
N LYS A 16 -4.01 6.84 1.94
CA LYS A 16 -5.17 6.87 1.06
C LYS A 16 -5.18 5.68 0.13
N PHE A 17 -6.30 4.96 0.11
CA PHE A 17 -6.67 3.97 -0.88
C PHE A 17 -7.68 4.57 -1.87
N VAL A 18 -8.22 3.75 -2.78
CA VAL A 18 -9.19 4.22 -3.80
C VAL A 18 -10.52 4.60 -3.16
N ASP A 19 -10.97 3.84 -2.16
CA ASP A 19 -12.28 3.96 -1.51
C ASP A 19 -12.24 4.73 -0.19
N GLN A 20 -11.07 4.81 0.46
CA GLN A 20 -10.95 5.43 1.79
C GLN A 20 -9.66 6.20 2.03
N LYS A 21 -9.74 7.14 2.96
CA LYS A 21 -8.60 7.84 3.54
C LYS A 21 -8.50 7.50 5.03
N ILE A 22 -7.33 7.05 5.44
CA ILE A 22 -6.94 6.82 6.82
C ILE A 22 -6.07 8.00 7.24
N GLU A 23 -6.41 8.65 8.34
CA GLU A 23 -5.70 9.83 8.83
C GLU A 23 -5.50 9.79 10.35
N ARG A 24 -4.38 10.39 10.78
CA ARG A 24 -4.06 10.50 12.19
C ARG A 24 -4.82 11.66 12.82
N ILE A 25 -5.51 11.41 13.93
CA ILE A 25 -6.16 12.44 14.74
C ILE A 25 -5.64 12.33 16.19
N GLY A 26 -4.74 13.24 16.57
CA GLY A 26 -4.02 13.13 17.83
C GLY A 26 -3.11 11.90 17.85
N THR A 27 -3.41 10.94 18.71
CA THR A 27 -2.67 9.66 18.81
C THR A 27 -3.39 8.49 18.14
N SER A 28 -4.60 8.68 17.62
CA SER A 28 -5.42 7.64 17.02
C SER A 28 -5.50 7.73 15.50
N TRP A 29 -6.01 6.66 14.88
CA TRP A 29 -6.26 6.57 13.44
C TRP A 29 -7.76 6.50 13.17
N ARG A 30 -8.21 7.22 12.15
CA ARG A 30 -9.60 7.17 11.68
C ARG A 30 -9.65 6.97 10.18
N THR A 31 -10.73 6.36 9.72
CA THR A 31 -11.01 6.22 8.29
C THR A 31 -12.21 7.08 7.89
N THR A 32 -12.14 7.64 6.69
CA THR A 32 -13.19 8.41 6.03
C THR A 32 -13.41 7.81 4.64
N SER A 33 -14.65 7.49 4.29
CA SER A 33 -14.98 7.07 2.93
C SER A 33 -14.79 8.20 1.93
N LEU A 34 -14.20 7.88 0.80
CA LEU A 34 -14.00 8.80 -0.33
C LEU A 34 -15.09 8.68 -1.38
N GLN A 35 -15.92 7.63 -1.30
CA GLN A 35 -17.02 7.37 -2.21
C GLN A 35 -18.33 7.54 -1.45
N LYS A 36 -19.20 8.39 -1.99
CA LYS A 36 -20.52 8.64 -1.40
C LYS A 36 -21.42 7.44 -1.64
N ASP A 37 -22.17 7.04 -0.62
CA ASP A 37 -23.19 5.98 -0.67
C ASP A 37 -22.66 4.57 -1.04
N ILE A 38 -21.34 4.37 -1.04
CA ILE A 38 -20.69 3.06 -1.22
C ILE A 38 -20.07 2.67 0.13
N PRO A 39 -20.46 1.52 0.72
CA PRO A 39 -19.83 1.01 1.93
C PRO A 39 -18.34 0.77 1.72
N LEU A 40 -17.53 1.01 2.75
CA LEU A 40 -16.11 0.65 2.73
C LEU A 40 -15.96 -0.85 2.56
N VAL A 41 -15.07 -1.25 1.64
CA VAL A 41 -14.71 -2.67 1.45
C VAL A 41 -14.06 -3.21 2.71
N TRP A 42 -13.18 -2.40 3.32
CA TRP A 42 -12.53 -2.74 4.58
C TRP A 42 -12.96 -1.79 5.71
N GLN A 43 -13.80 -2.29 6.61
CA GLN A 43 -14.26 -1.59 7.81
C GLN A 43 -13.41 -1.98 9.01
N ALA A 44 -12.28 -1.30 9.19
CA ALA A 44 -11.36 -1.57 10.29
C ALA A 44 -11.70 -0.79 11.57
N SER A 45 -11.44 -1.44 12.71
CA SER A 45 -11.33 -0.77 14.01
C SER A 45 -10.10 0.14 14.07
N GLU A 46 -10.09 1.10 15.00
CA GLU A 46 -8.93 1.99 15.23
C GLU A 46 -7.61 1.22 15.43
N GLN A 47 -7.66 0.10 16.17
CA GLN A 47 -6.49 -0.76 16.37
C GLN A 47 -5.97 -1.33 15.04
N GLN A 48 -6.88 -1.87 14.20
CA GLN A 48 -6.51 -2.43 12.90
C GLN A 48 -5.96 -1.38 11.93
N LEU A 49 -6.46 -0.14 12.00
CA LEU A 49 -5.89 0.98 11.25
C LEU A 49 -4.45 1.26 11.70
N GLY A 50 -4.20 1.31 13.02
CA GLY A 50 -2.86 1.49 13.56
C GLY A 50 -1.91 0.34 13.17
N ASP A 51 -2.38 -0.90 13.24
CA ASP A 51 -1.61 -2.08 12.85
C ASP A 51 -1.23 -2.04 11.37
N LEU A 52 -2.14 -1.62 10.49
CA LEU A 52 -1.85 -1.42 9.07
C LEU A 52 -0.74 -0.38 8.87
N ILE A 53 -0.81 0.77 9.53
CA ILE A 53 0.23 1.81 9.40
C ILE A 53 1.59 1.28 9.90
N ASN A 54 1.60 0.58 11.04
CA ASN A 54 2.81 -0.06 11.56
C ASN A 54 3.37 -1.11 10.60
N GLN A 55 2.50 -1.90 9.96
CA GLN A 55 2.88 -2.88 8.95
C GLN A 55 3.59 -2.19 7.77
N TRP A 56 3.04 -1.08 7.26
CA TRP A 56 3.67 -0.30 6.18
C TRP A 56 5.01 0.32 6.58
N GLN A 57 5.11 0.87 7.80
CA GLN A 57 6.34 1.51 8.30
C GLN A 57 7.45 0.49 8.60
N SER A 58 7.10 -0.73 9.00
CA SER A 58 8.05 -1.79 9.34
C SER A 58 8.37 -2.74 8.19
N ALA A 59 7.56 -2.73 7.12
CA ALA A 59 7.74 -3.64 6.00
C ALA A 59 9.11 -3.47 5.33
N GLN A 60 9.80 -4.60 5.18
CA GLN A 60 11.02 -4.73 4.41
C GLN A 60 10.82 -5.78 3.32
N LEU A 61 10.97 -5.36 2.07
CA LEU A 61 10.68 -6.19 0.90
C LEU A 61 11.92 -6.38 0.04
N MET A 62 11.96 -7.48 -0.70
CA MET A 62 13.05 -7.74 -1.62
C MET A 62 12.91 -6.85 -2.86
N GLY A 63 13.92 -6.01 -3.11
CA GLY A 63 14.01 -5.28 -4.37
C GLY A 63 14.26 -6.23 -5.54
N VAL A 64 13.53 -6.00 -6.62
CA VAL A 64 13.66 -6.73 -7.89
C VAL A 64 14.49 -5.87 -8.84
N ASN A 65 15.46 -6.47 -9.52
CA ASN A 65 16.19 -5.76 -10.59
C ASN A 65 15.29 -5.64 -11.83
N GLU A 66 15.29 -4.47 -12.47
CA GLU A 66 14.49 -4.12 -13.65
C GLU A 66 14.60 -5.12 -14.82
N SER A 67 15.68 -5.92 -14.85
CA SER A 67 15.95 -6.94 -15.88
C SER A 67 15.11 -8.21 -15.74
N VAL A 68 14.47 -8.43 -14.59
CA VAL A 68 13.36 -9.39 -14.48
C VAL A 68 12.17 -8.64 -15.08
N VAL A 69 11.71 -9.08 -16.24
CA VAL A 69 10.71 -8.42 -17.10
C VAL A 69 9.41 -8.19 -16.33
N PHE A 70 9.38 -7.14 -15.52
CA PHE A 70 8.18 -6.59 -14.96
C PHE A 70 7.44 -5.94 -16.14
N ASN A 71 6.62 -6.73 -16.82
CA ASN A 71 5.68 -6.27 -17.83
C ASN A 71 4.29 -6.25 -17.19
N PRO A 72 4.00 -5.26 -16.34
CA PRO A 72 2.75 -5.22 -15.63
C PRO A 72 1.60 -4.94 -16.60
N ASN A 73 0.47 -5.64 -16.39
CA ASN A 73 -0.84 -5.15 -16.77
C ASN A 73 -1.14 -3.81 -16.05
N ALA A 74 -2.33 -3.24 -16.22
CA ALA A 74 -2.76 -2.10 -15.41
C ALA A 74 -2.61 -2.39 -13.89
N PRO A 75 -2.30 -1.37 -13.05
CA PRO A 75 -2.18 -1.58 -11.60
C PRO A 75 -3.48 -2.13 -11.03
N LEU A 76 -3.36 -3.10 -10.13
CA LEU A 76 -4.49 -3.68 -9.41
C LEU A 76 -5.08 -2.70 -8.40
N TYR A 77 -4.20 -1.96 -7.72
CA TYR A 77 -4.59 -1.04 -6.67
C TYR A 77 -3.52 0.02 -6.39
N VAL A 78 -3.86 1.01 -5.58
CA VAL A 78 -2.96 2.12 -5.23
C VAL A 78 -3.07 2.47 -3.74
N ALA A 79 -1.92 2.74 -3.13
CA ALA A 79 -1.78 3.35 -1.81
C ALA A 79 -1.00 4.68 -1.96
N THR A 80 -1.51 5.75 -1.39
CA THR A 80 -0.87 7.07 -1.39
C THR A 80 -0.64 7.53 0.03
N PHE A 81 0.60 7.87 0.37
CA PHE A 81 0.99 8.34 1.68
C PHE A 81 1.35 9.83 1.66
N GLU A 82 0.85 10.57 2.64
CA GLU A 82 1.44 11.84 3.04
C GLU A 82 2.30 11.59 4.28
N LEU A 83 3.57 11.99 4.22
CA LEU A 83 4.54 11.80 5.28
C LEU A 83 4.95 13.17 5.83
N ALA A 84 5.17 13.26 7.15
CA ALA A 84 5.62 14.51 7.75
C ALA A 84 6.99 14.92 7.22
N GLY A 85 7.13 16.20 6.85
CA GLY A 85 8.37 16.75 6.30
C GLY A 85 8.58 16.48 4.81
N GLU A 86 7.72 15.70 4.15
CA GLU A 86 7.76 15.48 2.70
C GLU A 86 6.81 16.43 1.98
N SER A 87 7.27 17.03 0.88
CA SER A 87 6.48 18.00 0.10
C SER A 87 5.56 17.35 -0.94
N LEU A 88 5.86 16.10 -1.31
CA LEU A 88 5.11 15.34 -2.31
C LEU A 88 4.64 14.01 -1.71
N PRO A 89 3.46 13.51 -2.10
CA PRO A 89 2.97 12.23 -1.64
C PRO A 89 3.81 11.08 -2.19
N TRP A 90 3.92 10.02 -1.41
CA TRP A 90 4.53 8.76 -1.84
C TRP A 90 3.44 7.84 -2.38
N VAL A 91 3.56 7.46 -3.66
CA VAL A 91 2.54 6.64 -4.35
C VAL A 91 3.11 5.25 -4.61
N TYR A 92 2.37 4.25 -4.15
CA TYR A 92 2.68 2.84 -4.33
C TYR A 92 1.57 2.16 -5.14
N LEU A 93 1.95 1.52 -6.24
CA LEU A 93 1.04 0.78 -7.10
C LEU A 93 1.23 -0.72 -6.88
N LEU A 94 0.13 -1.42 -6.61
CA LEU A 94 0.11 -2.89 -6.52
C LEU A 94 -0.10 -3.48 -7.91
N TYR A 95 0.73 -4.45 -8.26
CA TYR A 95 0.65 -5.21 -9.51
C TYR A 95 0.70 -6.72 -9.23
N LYS A 96 0.22 -7.49 -10.19
CA LYS A 96 0.40 -8.95 -10.26
C LYS A 96 1.02 -9.30 -11.61
N GLY A 97 2.00 -10.20 -11.61
CA GLY A 97 2.65 -10.74 -12.80
C GLY A 97 3.36 -12.04 -12.47
N ASP A 98 3.40 -13.00 -13.39
CA ASP A 98 4.09 -14.29 -13.24
C ASP A 98 3.79 -15.02 -11.91
N GLY A 99 2.54 -14.94 -11.45
CA GLY A 99 2.11 -15.58 -10.20
C GLY A 99 2.59 -14.92 -8.90
N GLN A 100 3.21 -13.74 -8.98
CA GLN A 100 3.68 -12.97 -7.82
C GLN A 100 3.09 -11.55 -7.81
N TYR A 101 3.16 -10.91 -6.63
CA TYR A 101 2.77 -9.52 -6.46
C TYR A 101 3.99 -8.62 -6.41
N TYR A 102 3.82 -7.41 -6.93
CA TYR A 102 4.86 -6.40 -6.95
C TYR A 102 4.31 -5.07 -6.48
N LEU A 103 5.15 -4.33 -5.78
CA LEU A 103 4.90 -2.96 -5.37
C LEU A 103 5.83 -2.03 -6.13
N LEU A 104 5.26 -1.17 -6.97
CA LEU A 104 6.01 -0.10 -7.62
C LEU A 104 5.89 1.17 -6.78
N GLU A 105 7.03 1.65 -6.27
CA GLU A 105 7.16 2.96 -5.63
C GLU A 105 7.44 4.02 -6.72
N LYS A 106 6.53 4.98 -6.91
CA LYS A 106 6.52 5.87 -8.09
C LYS A 106 7.60 6.95 -8.12
N ARG A 107 8.17 7.35 -6.98
CA ARG A 107 9.17 8.41 -6.90
C ARG A 107 10.53 7.94 -7.41
N SER A 108 11.01 6.79 -6.94
CA SER A 108 12.29 6.20 -7.35
C SER A 108 12.16 5.11 -8.41
N GLN A 109 10.92 4.77 -8.81
CA GLN A 109 10.62 3.64 -9.71
C GLN A 109 11.11 2.29 -9.19
N ARG A 110 11.26 2.17 -7.87
CA ARG A 110 11.72 0.93 -7.24
C ARG A 110 10.60 -0.10 -7.23
N ILE A 111 10.93 -1.32 -7.66
CA ILE A 111 10.04 -2.47 -7.65
C ILE A 111 10.41 -3.39 -6.48
N LEU A 112 9.42 -3.73 -5.67
CA LEU A 112 9.56 -4.60 -4.51
C LEU A 112 8.65 -5.83 -4.67
N ALA A 113 9.19 -7.03 -4.49
CA ALA A 113 8.40 -8.27 -4.52
C ALA A 113 7.62 -8.46 -3.22
N LEU A 114 6.39 -8.96 -3.36
CA LEU A 114 5.45 -9.27 -2.30
C LEU A 114 5.01 -10.73 -2.42
N ASP A 115 4.96 -11.46 -1.31
CA ASP A 115 4.12 -12.65 -1.24
C ASP A 115 2.64 -12.25 -1.08
N LEU A 116 1.72 -13.19 -1.33
CA LEU A 116 0.28 -12.92 -1.24
C LEU A 116 -0.12 -12.42 0.16
N LYS A 117 0.46 -13.01 1.21
CA LYS A 117 0.16 -12.65 2.60
C LYS A 117 0.51 -11.19 2.87
N THR A 118 1.69 -10.75 2.46
CA THR A 118 2.14 -9.37 2.65
C THR A 118 1.31 -8.41 1.79
N ALA A 119 0.97 -8.79 0.56
CA ALA A 119 0.08 -8.00 -0.28
C ALA A 119 -1.29 -7.79 0.39
N GLN A 120 -1.90 -8.84 0.93
CA GLN A 120 -3.17 -8.79 1.67
C GLN A 120 -3.07 -7.91 2.92
N GLN A 121 -1.98 -7.99 3.65
CA GLN A 121 -1.75 -7.16 4.85
C GLN A 121 -1.58 -5.68 4.52
N LEU A 122 -0.89 -5.35 3.42
CA LEU A 122 -0.65 -3.96 3.02
C LEU A 122 -1.84 -3.32 2.29
N PHE A 123 -2.68 -4.12 1.63
CA PHE A 123 -3.82 -3.66 0.83
C PHE A 123 -5.14 -4.33 1.24
N PRO A 124 -5.60 -4.14 2.49
CA PRO A 124 -6.78 -4.86 3.00
C PRO A 124 -8.11 -4.45 2.33
N SER A 125 -8.16 -3.30 1.65
CA SER A 125 -9.31 -2.88 0.82
C SER A 125 -9.37 -3.54 -0.56
N PHE A 126 -8.34 -4.26 -0.98
CA PHE A 126 -8.31 -4.91 -2.29
C PHE A 126 -8.84 -6.35 -2.20
N ASP A 127 -9.77 -6.71 -3.09
CA ASP A 127 -10.27 -8.08 -3.19
C ASP A 127 -9.32 -8.96 -4.02
N PHE A 128 -8.47 -9.72 -3.31
CA PHE A 128 -7.50 -10.61 -3.93
C PHE A 128 -8.12 -11.84 -4.61
N SER A 129 -9.38 -12.20 -4.29
CA SER A 129 -10.03 -13.38 -4.88
C SER A 129 -10.27 -13.24 -6.38
N GLN A 130 -10.52 -12.02 -6.86
CA GLN A 130 -10.73 -11.72 -8.27
C GLN A 130 -9.42 -11.66 -9.06
N SER A 131 -8.31 -11.39 -8.38
CA SER A 131 -7.01 -11.32 -9.02
C SER A 131 -6.44 -12.69 -9.37
N GLU A 132 -6.92 -13.79 -8.78
CA GLU A 132 -6.46 -15.14 -9.09
C GLU A 132 -6.90 -15.67 -10.48
N PHE A 133 -7.92 -15.04 -11.08
CA PHE A 133 -8.48 -15.44 -12.38
C PHE A 133 -7.90 -14.70 -13.59
N ASN A 134 -6.97 -13.76 -13.37
CA ASN A 134 -6.24 -13.04 -14.42
C ASN A 134 -4.74 -13.37 -14.42
#